data_AF-A0A2T8WV08-F1
#
_entry.id   AF-A0A2T8WV08-F1
#
_cell.length_a   1.000
_cell.length_b   1.000
_cell.length_c   1.000
_cell.angle_alpha   90.00
_cell.angle_beta   90.00
_cell.angle_gamma   90.00
#
_symmetry.space_group_name_H-M   'P 1'
#
loop_
_entity.id
_entity.type
_entity.pdbx_description
1 polymer ?
#
loop_
_entity_poly.entity_id
_entity_poly.type
_entity_poly.pdbx_seq_one_letter_code
_entity_poly.pdbx_strand_id
1 'polypeptide(L)' 'ALDRSVSYLREALSVWLTAGNEINYSAQDKDILTAIGYRPDAPSRDDNREKFTPAQNMIYTRRRAGLAAQ' A
#
# COMPACT_ATOMS: atom_id res chain seq x y z
N ALA A 1 -16.57 -21.76 -16.05
CA ALA A 1 -15.69 -21.40 -17.18
C ALA A 1 -14.74 -20.27 -16.78
N LEU A 2 -15.23 -19.18 -16.18
CA LEU A 2 -14.43 -18.05 -15.72
C LEU A 2 -13.33 -18.44 -14.70
N ASP A 3 -13.64 -19.32 -13.75
CA ASP A 3 -12.61 -19.85 -12.82
C ASP A 3 -11.45 -20.54 -13.54
N ARG A 4 -11.76 -21.32 -14.59
CA ARG A 4 -10.72 -22.02 -15.37
C ARG A 4 -9.85 -21.01 -16.14
N SER A 5 -10.43 -19.95 -16.71
CA SER A 5 -9.64 -18.94 -17.41
C SER A 5 -8.73 -18.14 -16.49
N VAL A 6 -9.18 -17.81 -15.27
CA VAL A 6 -8.33 -17.14 -14.26
C VAL A 6 -7.19 -18.05 -13.81
N SER A 7 -7.45 -19.35 -13.63
CA SER A 7 -6.39 -20.33 -13.32
C SER A 7 -5.33 -20.39 -14.42
N TYR A 8 -5.73 -20.49 -15.69
CA TYR A 8 -4.77 -20.48 -16.80
C TYR A 8 -3.96 -19.19 -16.89
N LEU A 9 -4.59 -18.02 -16.67
CA LEU A 9 -3.87 -16.74 -16.64
C LEU A 9 -2.84 -16.68 -15.50
N ARG A 10 -3.20 -17.18 -14.32
CA ARG A 10 -2.28 -17.25 -13.17
C ARG A 10 -1.09 -18.17 -13.46
N GLU A 11 -1.32 -19.33 -14.08
CA GLU A 11 -0.27 -20.28 -14.45
C GLU A 11 0.68 -19.67 -15.49
N ALA A 12 0.14 -19.08 -16.56
CA ALA A 12 0.94 -18.43 -17.59
C ALA A 12 1.79 -17.28 -17.02
N LEU A 13 1.21 -16.46 -16.13
CA LEU A 13 1.95 -15.40 -15.45
C LEU A 13 3.07 -15.96 -14.56
N SER A 14 2.79 -17.04 -13.81
CA SER A 14 3.79 -17.68 -12.95
C SER A 14 4.99 -18.16 -13.77
N VAL A 15 4.76 -18.83 -14.89
CA VAL A 15 5.83 -19.28 -15.80
C VAL A 15 6.64 -18.09 -16.32
N TRP A 16 5.98 -17.01 -16.75
CA TRP A 16 6.68 -15.82 -17.23
C TRP A 16 7.54 -15.15 -16.13
N LEU A 17 7.05 -15.10 -14.89
CA LEU A 17 7.80 -14.55 -13.75
C LEU A 17 9.04 -15.40 -13.42
N THR A 18 8.99 -16.72 -13.60
CA THR A 18 10.16 -17.59 -13.35
C THR A 18 11.34 -17.34 -14.29
N ALA A 19 11.11 -16.67 -15.43
CA ALA A 19 12.18 -16.26 -16.33
C ALA A 19 13.07 -15.15 -15.73
N GLY A 20 12.65 -14.49 -14.64
CA GLY A 20 13.47 -13.52 -13.93
C GLY A 20 13.68 -12.19 -14.66
N ASN A 21 12.81 -11.85 -15.61
CA ASN A 21 12.85 -10.57 -16.31
C ASN A 21 12.65 -9.41 -15.32
N GLU A 22 13.36 -8.30 -15.53
CA GLU A 22 13.12 -7.09 -14.74
C GLU A 22 11.72 -6.53 -15.03
N ILE A 23 10.98 -6.22 -13.96
CA ILE A 23 9.64 -5.65 -14.04
C ILE A 23 9.72 -4.18 -13.67
N ASN A 24 9.57 -3.33 -14.67
CA ASN A 24 9.60 -1.88 -14.54
C ASN A 24 8.19 -1.30 -14.57
N TYR A 25 8.00 -0.12 -13.97
CA TYR A 25 6.74 0.61 -14.07
C TYR A 25 6.43 0.99 -15.52
N SER A 26 5.14 1.02 -15.86
CA SER A 26 4.67 1.53 -17.15
C SER A 26 5.08 2.98 -17.34
N ALA A 27 5.48 3.34 -18.57
CA ALA A 27 5.99 4.67 -18.89
C ALA A 27 5.03 5.81 -18.51
N GLN A 28 3.73 5.56 -18.57
CA GLN A 28 2.69 6.55 -18.22
C GLN A 28 2.76 6.99 -16.75
N ASP A 29 3.06 6.08 -15.82
CA ASP A 29 2.99 6.33 -14.37
C ASP A 29 4.35 6.24 -13.68
N LYS A 30 5.42 6.01 -14.45
CA LYS A 30 6.76 5.73 -13.93
C LYS A 30 7.23 6.78 -12.94
N ASP A 31 7.12 8.06 -13.29
CA ASP A 31 7.65 9.14 -12.46
C ASP A 31 6.97 9.20 -11.10
N ILE A 32 5.64 9.02 -11.07
CA ILE A 32 4.86 9.01 -9.83
C ILE A 32 5.21 7.78 -9.00
N LEU A 33 5.18 6.59 -9.60
CA LEU A 33 5.40 5.31 -8.90
C LEU A 33 6.85 5.17 -8.40
N THR A 34 7.82 5.76 -9.11
CA THR A 34 9.19 5.85 -8.64
C THR A 34 9.32 6.88 -7.51
N ALA A 35 8.70 8.06 -7.62
CA ALA A 35 8.79 9.10 -6.61
C ALA A 35 8.18 8.70 -5.26
N ILE A 36 7.05 7.98 -5.25
CA ILE A 36 6.40 7.54 -4.00
C ILE A 36 7.07 6.32 -3.36
N GLY A 37 7.91 5.60 -4.12
CA GLY A 37 8.53 4.35 -3.69
C GLY A 37 7.56 3.15 -3.66
N TYR A 38 8.11 1.94 -3.69
CA TYR A 38 7.32 0.71 -3.80
C TYR A 38 6.48 0.39 -2.54
N ARG A 39 6.96 0.81 -1.37
CA ARG A 39 6.31 0.61 -0.06
C ARG A 39 6.58 1.82 0.83
N PRO A 40 5.64 2.13 1.76
CA PRO A 40 5.94 3.04 2.87
C PRO A 40 7.15 2.54 3.65
N ASP A 41 7.91 3.49 4.20
CA ASP A 41 9.05 3.21 5.06
C ASP A 41 8.63 2.42 6.31
N ALA A 42 9.59 1.66 6.88
CA ALA A 42 9.32 0.84 8.06
C ALA A 42 8.83 1.65 9.27
N PRO A 43 9.43 2.83 9.59
CA PRO A 43 8.93 3.69 10.67
C PRO A 43 7.45 4.05 10.51
N SER A 44 7.02 4.52 9.34
CA SER A 44 5.61 4.84 9.08
C SER A 44 4.68 3.65 9.31
N ARG A 45 5.12 2.44 8.97
CA ARG A 45 4.33 1.22 9.21
C ARG A 45 4.26 0.86 10.70
N ASP A 46 5.35 1.05 11.44
CA ASP A 46 5.44 0.75 12.86
C ASP A 46 4.65 1.78 13.71
N ASP A 47 4.76 3.07 13.37
CA ASP A 47 4.02 4.17 14.01
C ASP A 47 2.50 3.99 13.88
N ASN A 48 2.03 3.41 12.76
CA ASN A 48 0.60 3.18 12.48
C ASN A 48 0.09 1.79 12.90
N ARG A 49 0.91 1.02 13.64
CA ARG A 49 0.59 -0.36 14.03
C ARG A 49 -0.48 -0.41 15.13
N GLU A 50 -0.42 0.50 16.10
CA GLU A 50 -1.42 0.60 17.16
C GLU A 50 -2.79 0.98 16.59
N LYS A 51 -3.86 0.39 17.14
CA LYS A 51 -5.24 0.67 16.74
C LYS A 51 -6.01 1.29 17.88
N PHE A 52 -6.67 2.39 17.57
CA PHE A 52 -7.47 3.15 18.53
C PHE A 52 -8.96 2.97 18.22
N THR A 53 -9.74 2.82 19.29
CA THR A 53 -11.20 2.81 19.19
C THR A 53 -11.73 4.17 18.73
N PRO A 54 -12.94 4.23 18.14
CA PRO A 54 -13.56 5.50 17.80
C PRO A 54 -13.65 6.48 18.97
N ALA A 55 -13.93 6.00 20.19
CA ALA A 55 -13.98 6.83 21.39
C ALA A 55 -12.62 7.46 21.73
N GLN A 56 -11.52 6.69 21.64
CA GLN A 56 -10.16 7.20 21.84
C GLN A 56 -9.80 8.27 20.79
N ASN A 57 -10.15 8.03 19.51
CA ASN A 57 -9.91 9.00 18.44
C ASN A 57 -10.68 10.31 18.64
N MET A 58 -11.92 10.25 19.13
CA MET A 58 -12.71 11.45 19.46
C MET A 58 -12.06 12.27 20.57
N ILE A 59 -11.58 11.61 21.63
CA ILE A 59 -10.89 12.27 22.74
C ILE A 59 -9.58 12.90 22.26
N TYR A 60 -8.77 12.16 21.50
CA TYR A 60 -7.51 12.65 20.95
C TYR A 60 -7.73 13.89 20.06
N THR A 61 -8.70 13.84 19.15
CA THR A 61 -8.99 14.95 18.23
C THR A 61 -9.40 16.21 18.98
N ARG A 62 -10.25 16.08 20.03
CA ARG A 62 -10.63 17.22 20.88
C ARG A 62 -9.43 17.83 21.62
N ARG A 63 -8.56 16.99 22.18
CA ARG A 63 -7.33 17.44 22.85
C ARG A 63 -6.39 18.15 21.88
N ARG A 64 -6.21 17.60 20.67
CA ARG A 64 -5.33 18.16 19.64
C ARG A 64 -5.84 19.51 19.12
N ALA A 65 -7.15 19.69 19.02
CA ALA A 65 -7.75 20.99 18.69
C ALA A 65 -7.51 22.03 19.80
N GLY A 66 -7.63 21.63 21.07
CA GLY A 66 -7.32 22.51 22.21
C GLY A 66 -5.85 22.94 22.25
N LEU A 67 -4.92 22.01 21.99
CA LEU A 67 -3.49 22.32 21.90
C LEU A 67 -3.14 23.26 20.76
N ALA A 68 -3.83 23.17 19.62
CA ALA A 68 -3.58 24.04 18.47
C ALA A 68 -4.15 25.46 18.62
N ALA A 69 -5.05 25.67 19.58
CA ALA A 69 -5.69 26.96 19.86
C ALA A 69 -4.95 27.77 20.96
N GLN A 70 -3.85 27.23 21.50
CA GLN A 70 -2.99 27.85 22.49
C GLN A 70 -1.82 28.56 21.80
#